data_AF-A0A1H1PEZ8-F1
#
_entry.id   AF-A0A1H1PEZ8-F1
#
_cell.length_a   1.000
_cell.length_b   1.000
_cell.length_c   1.000
_cell.angle_alpha   90.00
_cell.angle_beta   90.00
_cell.angle_gamma   90.00
#
_symmetry.space_group_name_H-M   'P 1'
#
loop_
_entity.id
_entity.type
_entity.pdbx_description
1 polymer ?
#
loop_
_entity_poly.entity_id
_entity_poly.type
_entity_poly.pdbx_seq_one_letter_code
_entity_poly.pdbx_strand_id
1 'polypeptide(L)'
;MSTHTAGFQLRRSERGSLLFFTVVAAAYGILVAVGSAARIVSVLSAPTVEAQMSAVFAVPASAVTGAATLVSGSFDSAQLVLADVSTTARLLLAGSALALGLAQVLIAGTIVFTSVGLVRGRPFGRRMTWLLATASITLIAGGLLGYALGTAAQFTIAAELNPDPVGSVFPFAGGFDLTIVFVGVVLGVVAAAFEIGERMQRDTEGLI
;
A
#
# COMPACT_ATOMS: atom_id res chain seq x y z
N MET A 1 -36.25 -35.52 -16.33
CA MET A 1 -34.79 -35.70 -16.55
C MET A 1 -34.09 -34.54 -15.85
N SER A 2 -33.77 -34.69 -14.55
CA SER A 2 -33.22 -33.59 -13.75
C SER A 2 -31.71 -33.55 -13.92
N THR A 3 -31.21 -32.48 -14.53
CA THR A 3 -29.79 -32.16 -14.61
C THR A 3 -29.29 -31.80 -13.21
N HIS A 4 -28.70 -32.77 -12.52
CA HIS A 4 -27.87 -32.52 -11.35
C HIS A 4 -26.61 -31.79 -11.84
N THR A 5 -26.63 -30.46 -11.84
CA THR A 5 -25.41 -29.65 -11.91
C THR A 5 -24.58 -30.00 -10.68
N ALA A 6 -23.48 -30.71 -10.88
CA ALA A 6 -22.50 -31.01 -9.86
C ALA A 6 -21.88 -29.70 -9.38
N GLY A 7 -22.52 -29.06 -8.41
CA GLY A 7 -22.00 -27.86 -7.77
C GLY A 7 -20.65 -28.17 -7.15
N PHE A 8 -19.62 -27.45 -7.57
CA PHE A 8 -18.26 -27.52 -7.02
C PHE A 8 -18.32 -27.34 -5.49
N GLN A 9 -18.27 -28.45 -4.74
CA GLN A 9 -18.33 -28.44 -3.29
C GLN A 9 -16.91 -28.33 -2.75
N LEU A 10 -16.54 -27.13 -2.29
CA LEU A 10 -15.29 -26.91 -1.56
C LEU A 10 -15.17 -27.89 -0.38
N ARG A 11 -13.99 -28.49 -0.23
CA ARG A 11 -13.68 -29.36 0.92
C ARG A 11 -13.75 -28.54 2.21
N ARG A 12 -14.09 -29.17 3.34
CA ARG A 12 -14.14 -28.49 4.66
C ARG A 12 -12.82 -27.78 5.00
N SER A 13 -11.68 -28.36 4.62
CA SER A 13 -10.36 -27.77 4.81
C SER A 13 -10.14 -26.49 3.98
N GLU A 14 -10.62 -26.47 2.73
CA GLU A 14 -10.52 -25.31 1.83
C GLU A 14 -11.41 -24.16 2.29
N ARG A 15 -12.60 -24.46 2.81
CA ARG A 15 -13.46 -23.45 3.45
C ARG A 15 -12.81 -22.87 4.70
N GLY A 16 -12.16 -23.72 5.51
CA GLY A 16 -11.45 -23.30 6.71
C GLY A 16 -10.31 -22.33 6.39
N SER A 17 -9.46 -22.64 5.39
CA SER A 17 -8.36 -21.77 5.00
C SER A 17 -8.85 -20.44 4.42
N LEU A 18 -9.87 -20.44 3.57
CA LEU A 18 -10.45 -19.21 3.02
C LEU A 18 -11.03 -18.30 4.11
N LEU A 19 -11.72 -18.87 5.10
CA LEU A 19 -12.24 -18.10 6.23
C LEU A 19 -11.12 -17.53 7.09
N PHE A 20 -10.06 -18.30 7.33
CA PHE A 20 -8.87 -17.81 8.03
C PHE A 20 -8.25 -16.60 7.31
N PHE A 21 -7.99 -16.70 5.99
CA PHE A 21 -7.46 -15.58 5.22
C PHE A 21 -8.40 -14.37 5.21
N THR A 22 -9.71 -14.60 5.19
CA THR A 22 -10.72 -13.54 5.27
C THR A 22 -10.59 -12.78 6.60
N VAL A 23 -10.53 -13.49 7.73
CA VAL A 23 -10.44 -12.88 9.06
C VAL A 23 -9.12 -12.11 9.21
N VAL A 24 -8.00 -12.70 8.80
CA VAL A 24 -6.69 -12.04 8.86
C VAL A 24 -6.66 -10.79 7.99
N ALA A 25 -7.13 -10.86 6.75
CA ALA A 25 -7.18 -9.72 5.86
C ALA A 25 -8.12 -8.61 6.38
N ALA A 26 -9.27 -8.97 6.93
CA ALA A 26 -10.20 -8.02 7.53
C ALA A 26 -9.59 -7.31 8.74
N ALA A 27 -8.94 -8.05 9.65
CA ALA A 27 -8.27 -7.49 10.81
C ALA A 27 -7.13 -6.54 10.40
N TYR A 28 -6.31 -6.96 9.42
CA TYR A 28 -5.27 -6.11 8.84
C TYR A 28 -5.84 -4.83 8.23
N GLY A 29 -6.90 -4.94 7.42
CA GLY A 29 -7.56 -3.78 6.80
C GLY A 29 -8.10 -2.78 7.82
N ILE A 30 -8.70 -3.25 8.92
CA ILE A 30 -9.16 -2.39 10.02
C ILE A 30 -7.99 -1.69 10.71
N LEU A 31 -6.94 -2.45 11.03
CA LEU A 31 -5.75 -1.92 11.70
C LEU A 31 -5.08 -0.82 10.85
N VAL A 32 -4.93 -1.06 9.55
CA VAL A 32 -4.40 -0.07 8.61
C VAL A 32 -5.33 1.14 8.53
N ALA A 33 -6.63 0.96 8.39
CA ALA A 33 -7.58 2.07 8.30
C ALA A 33 -7.51 2.98 9.53
N VAL A 34 -7.48 2.40 10.73
CA VAL A 34 -7.34 3.12 12.00
C VAL A 34 -5.97 3.80 12.09
N GLY A 35 -4.90 3.09 11.75
CA GLY A 35 -3.53 3.63 11.77
C GLY A 35 -3.36 4.81 10.81
N SER A 36 -3.85 4.70 9.58
CA SER A 36 -3.83 5.77 8.58
C SER A 36 -4.68 6.96 9.02
N ALA A 37 -5.88 6.74 9.58
CA ALA A 37 -6.71 7.81 10.09
C ALA A 37 -6.05 8.55 11.26
N ALA A 38 -5.51 7.81 12.24
CA ALA A 38 -4.77 8.37 13.36
C ALA A 38 -3.55 9.18 12.88
N ARG A 39 -2.84 8.66 11.87
CA ARG A 39 -1.71 9.36 11.25
C ARG A 39 -2.13 10.67 10.60
N ILE A 40 -3.20 10.68 9.81
CA ILE A 40 -3.74 11.89 9.18
C ILE A 40 -4.11 12.94 10.24
N VAL A 41 -4.82 12.52 11.30
CA VAL A 41 -5.18 13.41 12.41
C VAL A 41 -3.94 13.96 13.10
N SER A 42 -2.94 13.12 13.36
CA SER A 42 -1.68 13.56 13.99
C SER A 42 -0.95 14.61 13.15
N VAL A 43 -0.86 14.43 11.83
CA VAL A 43 -0.17 15.37 10.93
C VAL A 43 -0.89 16.72 10.87
N LEU A 44 -2.23 16.72 10.92
CA LEU A 44 -3.03 17.93 10.80
C LEU A 44 -3.21 18.68 12.13
N SER A 45 -3.32 17.96 13.25
CA SER A 45 -3.69 18.56 14.55
C SER A 45 -2.53 18.67 15.54
N ALA A 46 -1.47 17.87 15.41
CA ALA A 46 -0.37 17.91 16.36
C ALA A 46 0.54 19.13 16.12
N PRO A 47 1.15 19.68 17.19
CA PRO A 47 2.13 20.77 17.06
C PRO A 47 3.38 20.30 16.32
N THR A 48 3.78 19.04 16.52
CA THR A 48 4.94 18.41 15.91
C THR A 48 4.54 17.31 14.93
N VAL A 49 5.31 17.17 13.86
CA VAL A 49 5.13 16.15 12.83
C VAL A 49 6.38 15.28 12.78
N GLU A 50 6.20 13.96 12.95
CA GLU A 50 7.27 13.01 12.71
C GLU A 50 7.42 12.76 11.21
N ALA A 51 8.63 12.82 10.65
CA ALA A 51 8.87 12.52 9.25
C ALA A 51 10.19 11.75 9.09
N GLN A 52 10.16 10.69 8.28
CA GLN A 52 11.38 10.02 7.86
C GLN A 52 11.90 10.70 6.60
N MET A 53 13.15 11.12 6.64
CA MET A 53 13.82 11.79 5.53
C MET A 53 15.08 11.05 5.15
N SER A 54 15.44 11.11 3.87
CA SER A 54 16.80 10.75 3.46
C SER A 54 17.75 11.79 4.03
N ALA A 55 18.82 11.32 4.65
CA ALA A 55 19.88 12.17 5.16
C ALA A 55 21.18 11.70 4.53
N VAL A 56 22.10 12.61 4.29
CA VAL A 56 23.48 12.25 3.93
C VAL A 56 24.36 12.97 4.93
N PHE A 57 24.71 12.25 5.98
CA PHE A 57 25.51 12.79 7.08
C PHE A 57 26.57 11.79 7.51
N ALA A 58 27.81 12.22 7.62
CA ALA A 58 28.89 11.38 8.12
C ALA A 58 28.62 11.02 9.58
N VAL A 59 28.86 9.75 9.95
CA VAL A 59 28.72 9.31 11.34
C VAL A 59 29.73 10.08 12.20
N PRO A 60 29.29 10.85 13.21
CA PRO A 60 30.21 11.55 14.09
C PRO A 60 31.13 10.57 14.81
N ALA A 61 32.41 10.91 14.95
CA ALA A 61 33.35 10.11 15.75
C ALA A 61 32.88 9.95 17.20
N SER A 62 32.10 10.91 17.73
CA SER A 62 31.47 10.86 19.05
C SER A 62 30.37 9.82 19.20
N ALA A 63 29.83 9.28 18.10
CA ALA A 63 28.81 8.22 18.14
C ALA A 63 29.41 6.85 18.50
N VAL A 64 30.74 6.69 18.40
CA VAL A 64 31.43 5.43 18.67
C VAL A 64 32.09 5.49 20.05
N THR A 65 31.45 4.86 21.02
CA THR A 65 31.89 4.82 22.42
C THR A 65 32.59 3.51 22.80
N GLY A 66 32.71 2.57 21.85
CA GLY A 66 33.30 1.24 22.07
C GLY A 66 34.79 1.15 21.75
N ALA A 67 35.35 -0.06 21.85
CA ALA A 67 36.77 -0.33 21.60
C ALA A 67 37.15 -0.38 20.10
N ALA A 68 36.17 -0.34 19.18
CA ALA A 68 36.40 -0.40 17.74
C ALA A 68 36.61 1.00 17.15
N THR A 69 37.58 1.15 16.25
CA THR A 69 37.86 2.40 15.54
C THR A 69 36.96 2.54 14.31
N LEU A 70 36.18 3.62 14.24
CA LEU A 70 35.39 3.97 13.06
C LEU A 70 36.31 4.54 11.97
N VAL A 71 36.41 3.86 10.83
CA VAL A 71 37.18 4.32 9.66
C VAL A 71 36.33 5.22 8.76
N SER A 72 35.08 4.82 8.50
CA SER A 72 34.10 5.60 7.72
C SER A 72 32.68 5.08 7.98
N GLY A 73 31.69 5.97 7.93
CA GLY A 73 30.28 5.60 7.98
C GLY A 73 29.39 6.80 7.62
N SER A 74 28.22 6.53 7.04
CA SER A 74 27.18 7.53 6.74
C SER A 74 25.83 7.08 7.28
N PHE A 75 24.98 8.05 7.60
CA PHE A 75 23.55 7.83 7.76
C PHE A 75 22.86 8.15 6.44
N ASP A 76 22.00 7.24 5.99
CA ASP A 76 21.22 7.37 4.74
C ASP A 76 19.76 7.81 5.00
N SER A 77 19.30 7.69 6.25
CA SER A 77 17.97 8.13 6.67
C SER A 77 17.97 8.63 8.11
N ALA A 78 17.09 9.59 8.40
CA ALA A 78 16.86 10.13 9.72
C ALA A 78 15.35 10.22 9.99
N GLN A 79 14.94 9.87 11.21
CA GLN A 79 13.60 10.19 11.71
C GLN A 79 13.67 11.53 12.43
N LEU A 80 12.89 12.50 11.94
CA LEU A 80 12.85 13.85 12.47
C LEU A 80 11.50 14.11 13.13
N VAL A 81 11.52 14.85 14.23
CA VAL A 81 10.32 15.41 14.85
C VAL A 81 10.37 16.91 14.62
N LEU A 82 9.49 17.41 13.75
CA LEU A 82 9.53 18.76 13.24
C LEU A 82 8.40 19.59 13.84
N ALA A 83 8.74 20.74 14.43
CA ALA A 83 7.76 21.76 14.82
C ALA A 83 7.54 22.75 13.66
N ASP A 84 6.40 23.43 13.65
CA ASP A 84 6.10 24.56 12.76
C ASP A 84 6.23 24.29 11.24
N VAL A 85 6.09 23.01 10.84
CA VAL A 85 6.05 22.59 9.43
C VAL A 85 4.92 23.30 8.70
N SER A 86 5.19 23.80 7.48
CA SER A 86 4.21 24.53 6.70
C SER A 86 2.92 23.74 6.45
N THR A 87 1.81 24.46 6.32
CA THR A 87 0.50 23.88 6.02
C THR A 87 0.52 23.07 4.71
N THR A 88 1.27 23.53 3.71
CA THR A 88 1.43 22.83 2.42
C THR A 88 2.08 21.45 2.63
N ALA A 89 3.20 21.38 3.35
CA ALA A 89 3.85 20.12 3.66
C ALA A 89 2.95 19.17 4.47
N ARG A 90 2.19 19.71 5.45
CA ARG A 90 1.23 18.92 6.24
C ARG A 90 0.11 18.33 5.36
N LEU A 91 -0.44 19.11 4.43
CA LEU A 91 -1.49 18.65 3.51
C LEU A 91 -0.96 17.58 2.55
N LEU A 92 0.26 17.74 2.04
CA LEU A 92 0.90 16.74 1.17
C LEU A 92 1.16 15.43 1.92
N LEU A 93 1.64 15.49 3.17
CA LEU A 93 1.82 14.32 4.04
C LEU A 93 0.49 13.62 4.34
N ALA A 94 -0.54 14.39 4.68
CA ALA A 94 -1.87 13.85 4.95
C ALA A 94 -2.47 13.19 3.69
N GLY A 95 -2.32 13.83 2.52
CA GLY A 95 -2.76 13.30 1.23
C GLY A 95 -2.04 12.01 0.86
N SER A 96 -0.72 11.94 1.08
CA SER A 96 0.07 10.72 0.88
C SER A 96 -0.40 9.58 1.79
N ALA A 97 -0.56 9.85 3.10
CA ALA A 97 -1.04 8.87 4.07
C ALA A 97 -2.45 8.36 3.74
N LEU A 98 -3.33 9.24 3.24
CA LEU A 98 -4.68 8.88 2.81
C LEU A 98 -4.65 7.99 1.57
N ALA A 99 -3.87 8.36 0.54
CA ALA A 99 -3.78 7.59 -0.70
C ALA A 99 -3.20 6.19 -0.46
N LEU A 100 -2.08 6.09 0.28
CA LEU A 100 -1.44 4.82 0.60
C LEU A 100 -2.29 3.98 1.57
N GLY A 101 -2.92 4.60 2.56
CA GLY A 101 -3.84 3.93 3.49
C GLY A 101 -5.05 3.32 2.76
N LEU A 102 -5.68 4.10 1.87
CA LEU A 102 -6.78 3.60 1.04
C LEU A 102 -6.34 2.45 0.13
N ALA A 103 -5.15 2.52 -0.46
CA ALA A 103 -4.61 1.43 -1.28
C ALA A 103 -4.49 0.14 -0.47
N GLN A 104 -3.91 0.20 0.73
CA GLN A 104 -3.77 -0.99 1.58
C GLN A 104 -5.13 -1.55 2.05
N VAL A 105 -6.10 -0.68 2.37
CA VAL A 105 -7.47 -1.09 2.71
C VAL A 105 -8.16 -1.75 1.53
N LEU A 106 -7.95 -1.25 0.30
CA LEU A 106 -8.49 -1.87 -0.91
C LEU A 106 -7.89 -3.25 -1.17
N ILE A 107 -6.59 -3.46 -0.93
CA ILE A 107 -5.97 -4.79 -1.03
C ILE A 107 -6.66 -5.76 -0.05
N ALA A 108 -6.78 -5.36 1.21
CA ALA A 108 -7.47 -6.16 2.24
C ALA A 108 -8.92 -6.47 1.84
N GLY A 109 -9.65 -5.46 1.35
CA GLY A 109 -11.03 -5.59 0.88
C GLY A 109 -11.17 -6.56 -0.28
N THR A 110 -10.26 -6.51 -1.26
CA THR A 110 -10.23 -7.43 -2.40
C THR A 110 -9.99 -8.87 -1.96
N ILE A 111 -9.09 -9.11 -1.00
CA ILE A 111 -8.83 -10.45 -0.44
C ILE A 111 -10.08 -10.99 0.27
N VAL A 112 -10.69 -10.17 1.12
CA VAL A 112 -11.94 -10.52 1.82
C VAL A 112 -13.04 -10.84 0.83
N PHE A 113 -13.26 -9.98 -0.16
CA PHE A 113 -14.32 -10.14 -1.14
C PHE A 113 -14.13 -11.40 -1.98
N THR A 114 -12.90 -11.65 -2.45
CA THR A 114 -12.57 -12.83 -3.26
C THR A 114 -12.76 -14.11 -2.45
N SER A 115 -12.27 -14.14 -1.21
CA SER A 115 -12.39 -15.30 -0.30
C SER A 115 -13.85 -15.62 0.02
N VAL A 116 -14.67 -14.61 0.31
CA VAL A 116 -16.11 -14.78 0.56
C VAL A 116 -16.85 -15.22 -0.70
N GLY A 117 -16.48 -14.68 -1.88
CA GLY A 117 -17.05 -15.08 -3.17
C GLY A 117 -16.80 -16.56 -3.50
N LEU A 118 -15.58 -17.03 -3.23
CA LEU A 118 -15.18 -18.43 -3.34
C LEU A 118 -16.00 -19.32 -2.41
N VAL A 119 -16.12 -18.97 -1.12
CA VAL A 119 -16.91 -19.73 -0.14
C VAL A 119 -18.39 -19.81 -0.53
N ARG A 120 -18.93 -18.75 -1.14
CA ARG A 120 -20.32 -18.70 -1.64
C ARG A 120 -20.53 -19.44 -2.98
N GLY A 121 -19.49 -20.05 -3.54
CA GLY A 121 -19.59 -20.86 -4.77
C GLY A 121 -19.77 -20.04 -6.04
N ARG A 122 -19.37 -18.75 -6.06
CA ARG A 122 -19.46 -17.87 -7.24
C ARG A 122 -18.08 -17.35 -7.68
N PRO A 123 -17.13 -18.24 -8.04
CA PRO A 123 -15.75 -17.85 -8.32
C PRO A 123 -15.58 -16.99 -9.59
N PHE A 124 -16.41 -17.18 -10.62
CA PHE A 124 -16.25 -16.57 -11.95
C PHE A 124 -17.44 -15.68 -12.36
N GLY A 125 -17.88 -14.80 -11.47
CA GLY A 125 -18.89 -13.81 -11.83
C GLY A 125 -18.26 -12.59 -12.50
N ARG A 126 -18.89 -12.06 -13.56
CA ARG A 126 -18.50 -10.80 -14.22
C ARG A 126 -18.25 -9.64 -13.24
N ARG A 127 -18.94 -9.64 -12.09
CA ARG A 127 -18.75 -8.68 -10.99
C ARG A 127 -17.39 -8.81 -10.30
N MET A 128 -16.86 -10.02 -10.13
CA MET A 128 -15.56 -10.29 -9.53
C MET A 128 -14.43 -9.78 -10.43
N THR A 129 -14.51 -10.06 -11.73
CA THR A 129 -13.55 -9.59 -12.75
C THR A 129 -13.48 -8.06 -12.78
N TRP A 130 -14.63 -7.38 -12.80
CA TRP A 130 -14.67 -5.91 -12.73
C TRP A 130 -14.09 -5.36 -11.43
N LEU A 131 -14.36 -5.99 -10.29
CA LEU A 131 -13.82 -5.55 -9.00
C LEU A 131 -12.29 -5.71 -8.94
N LEU A 132 -11.74 -6.81 -9.44
CA LEU A 132 -10.29 -7.02 -9.49
C LEU A 132 -9.62 -6.02 -10.44
N ALA A 133 -10.24 -5.76 -11.60
CA ALA A 133 -9.74 -4.79 -12.56
C ALA A 133 -9.76 -3.35 -12.00
N THR A 134 -10.87 -2.93 -11.38
CA THR A 134 -10.94 -1.60 -10.76
C THR A 134 -9.99 -1.49 -9.58
N ALA A 135 -9.90 -2.52 -8.72
CA ALA A 135 -8.94 -2.54 -7.64
C ALA A 135 -7.49 -2.44 -8.14
N SER A 136 -7.12 -3.17 -9.20
CA SER A 136 -5.80 -3.08 -9.83
C SER A 136 -5.48 -1.64 -10.27
N ILE A 137 -6.38 -1.03 -11.04
CA ILE A 137 -6.21 0.35 -11.53
C ILE A 137 -6.11 1.34 -10.36
N THR A 138 -6.99 1.21 -9.37
CA THR A 138 -6.99 2.08 -8.19
C THR A 138 -5.71 1.92 -7.37
N LEU A 139 -5.15 0.72 -7.25
CA LEU A 139 -3.90 0.49 -6.52
C LEU A 139 -2.69 1.09 -7.25
N ILE A 140 -2.63 0.93 -8.57
CA ILE A 140 -1.56 1.53 -9.37
C ILE A 140 -1.65 3.06 -9.29
N ALA A 141 -2.81 3.63 -9.59
CA ALA A 141 -3.01 5.07 -9.59
C ALA A 141 -2.87 5.67 -8.18
N GLY A 142 -3.50 5.07 -7.18
CA GLY A 142 -3.48 5.51 -5.79
C GLY A 142 -2.11 5.36 -5.14
N GLY A 143 -1.40 4.26 -5.43
CA GLY A 143 -0.02 4.06 -4.99
C GLY A 143 0.91 5.13 -5.56
N LEU A 144 0.91 5.32 -6.89
CA LEU A 144 1.73 6.33 -7.55
C LEU A 144 1.43 7.75 -7.06
N LEU A 145 0.15 8.10 -6.91
CA LEU A 145 -0.26 9.38 -6.36
C LEU A 145 0.21 9.55 -4.91
N GLY A 146 0.07 8.51 -4.08
CA GLY A 146 0.54 8.51 -2.69
C GLY A 146 2.05 8.74 -2.58
N TYR A 147 2.86 8.07 -3.41
CA TYR A 147 4.31 8.29 -3.46
C TYR A 147 4.66 9.69 -3.98
N ALA A 148 4.00 10.16 -5.04
CA ALA A 148 4.23 11.50 -5.57
C ALA A 148 3.97 12.60 -4.52
N LEU A 149 2.85 12.48 -3.78
CA LEU A 149 2.52 13.39 -2.67
C LEU A 149 3.54 13.30 -1.52
N GLY A 150 3.99 12.09 -1.18
CA GLY A 150 4.99 11.87 -0.13
C GLY A 150 6.34 12.48 -0.48
N THR A 151 6.81 12.28 -1.71
CA THR A 151 8.05 12.88 -2.22
C THR A 151 7.94 14.40 -2.28
N ALA A 152 6.82 14.94 -2.76
CA ALA A 152 6.58 16.38 -2.77
C ALA A 152 6.60 16.97 -1.34
N ALA A 153 6.03 16.27 -0.36
CA ALA A 153 6.09 16.68 1.03
C ALA A 153 7.52 16.69 1.57
N GLN A 154 8.29 15.63 1.32
CA GLN A 154 9.70 15.53 1.72
C GLN A 154 10.54 16.64 1.12
N PHE A 155 10.32 16.98 -0.16
CA PHE A 155 11.02 18.09 -0.81
C PHE A 155 10.65 19.45 -0.21
N THR A 156 9.37 19.66 0.10
CA THR A 156 8.91 20.89 0.77
C THR A 156 9.58 21.04 2.14
N ILE A 157 9.60 19.97 2.93
CA ILE A 157 10.24 19.96 4.25
C ILE A 157 11.76 20.14 4.14
N ALA A 158 12.41 19.50 3.17
CA ALA A 158 13.85 19.65 2.96
C ALA A 158 14.23 21.10 2.60
N ALA A 159 13.41 21.77 1.79
CA ALA A 159 13.61 23.17 1.44
C ALA A 159 13.41 24.12 2.64
N GLU A 160 12.49 23.79 3.55
CA GLU A 160 12.29 24.53 4.81
C GLU A 160 13.47 24.34 5.79
N LEU A 161 14.04 23.13 5.86
CA LEU A 161 15.15 22.80 6.76
C LEU A 161 16.51 23.29 6.26
N ASN A 162 16.74 23.29 4.94
CA ASN A 162 18.01 23.69 4.32
C ASN A 162 17.79 24.76 3.24
N PRO A 163 17.64 26.04 3.63
CA PRO A 163 17.48 27.13 2.65
C PRO A 163 18.73 27.38 1.79
N ASP A 164 19.92 26.93 2.23
CA ASP A 164 21.15 26.99 1.46
C ASP A 164 21.51 25.60 0.88
N PRO A 165 21.56 25.42 -0.46
CA PRO A 165 21.82 24.14 -1.09
C PRO A 165 23.28 23.66 -1.00
N VAL A 166 24.22 24.53 -0.61
CA VAL A 166 25.64 24.17 -0.52
C VAL A 166 25.92 23.47 0.81
N GLY A 167 25.80 22.14 0.82
CA GLY A 167 26.10 21.30 2.01
C GLY A 167 24.87 20.78 2.75
N SER A 168 23.72 20.65 2.07
CA SER A 168 22.47 20.22 2.71
C SER A 168 22.58 18.80 3.31
N VAL A 169 22.24 18.70 4.59
CA VAL A 169 22.23 17.42 5.33
C VAL A 169 21.07 16.52 4.88
N PHE A 170 20.00 17.13 4.34
CA PHE A 170 18.82 16.45 3.82
C PHE A 170 18.74 16.70 2.31
N PRO A 171 19.25 15.80 1.47
CA PRO A 171 19.13 15.94 0.03
C PRO A 171 17.68 15.76 -0.44
N PHE A 172 17.38 16.28 -1.64
CA PHE A 172 16.14 16.00 -2.34
C PHE A 172 16.13 14.56 -2.86
N ALA A 173 15.97 13.60 -1.96
CA ALA A 173 15.86 12.18 -2.27
C ALA A 173 14.53 11.64 -1.76
N GLY A 174 13.69 11.17 -2.70
CA GLY A 174 12.46 10.45 -2.41
C GLY A 174 12.69 8.95 -2.57
N GLY A 175 12.22 8.16 -1.60
CA GLY A 175 12.20 6.71 -1.71
C GLY A 175 10.97 6.25 -2.50
N PHE A 176 11.18 5.48 -3.57
CA PHE A 176 10.09 4.83 -4.30
C PHE A 176 10.02 3.37 -3.90
N ASP A 177 9.00 3.02 -3.14
CA ASP A 177 8.63 1.62 -2.93
C ASP A 177 7.60 1.22 -3.99
N LEU A 178 8.03 0.50 -5.02
CA LEU A 178 7.14 0.09 -6.11
C LEU A 178 6.30 -1.15 -5.77
N THR A 179 6.40 -1.68 -4.55
CA THR A 179 5.70 -2.91 -4.14
C THR A 179 4.19 -2.81 -4.37
N ILE A 180 3.55 -1.70 -3.99
CA ILE A 180 2.10 -1.51 -4.17
C ILE A 180 1.73 -1.50 -5.67
N VAL A 181 2.56 -0.90 -6.51
CA VAL A 181 2.33 -0.86 -7.96
C VAL A 181 2.42 -2.27 -8.53
N PHE A 182 3.42 -3.06 -8.13
CA PHE A 182 3.54 -4.46 -8.54
C PHE A 182 2.35 -5.32 -8.07
N VAL A 183 1.87 -5.14 -6.84
CA VAL A 183 0.66 -5.81 -6.35
C VAL A 183 -0.55 -5.45 -7.22
N GLY A 184 -0.69 -4.18 -7.59
CA GLY A 184 -1.72 -3.73 -8.53
C GLY A 184 -1.63 -4.42 -9.90
N VAL A 185 -0.42 -4.52 -10.47
CA VAL A 185 -0.19 -5.23 -11.74
C VAL A 185 -0.55 -6.71 -11.64
N VAL A 186 -0.13 -7.39 -10.57
CA VAL A 186 -0.47 -8.81 -10.33
C VAL A 186 -1.99 -9.00 -10.26
N LEU A 187 -2.71 -8.13 -9.55
CA LEU A 187 -4.17 -8.17 -9.51
C LEU A 187 -4.81 -7.96 -10.88
N GLY A 188 -4.23 -7.11 -11.73
CA GLY A 188 -4.68 -6.91 -13.11
C GLY A 188 -4.53 -8.17 -13.96
N VAL A 189 -3.41 -8.88 -13.81
CA VAL A 189 -3.18 -10.18 -14.46
C VAL A 189 -4.21 -11.23 -14.00
N VAL A 190 -4.50 -11.28 -12.69
CA VAL A 190 -5.54 -12.17 -12.14
C VAL A 190 -6.93 -11.83 -12.70
N ALA A 191 -7.27 -10.54 -12.81
CA ALA A 191 -8.51 -10.09 -13.42
C ALA A 191 -8.62 -10.55 -14.89
N ALA A 192 -7.56 -10.37 -15.68
CA ALA A 192 -7.52 -10.80 -17.07
C ALA A 192 -7.66 -12.33 -17.21
N ALA A 193 -7.05 -13.11 -16.32
CA ALA A 193 -7.20 -14.56 -16.31
C ALA A 193 -8.65 -14.99 -16.03
N PHE A 194 -9.34 -14.29 -15.12
CA PHE A 194 -10.76 -14.55 -14.86
C PHE A 194 -11.65 -14.16 -16.04
N GLU A 195 -11.36 -13.06 -16.73
CA GLU A 195 -12.07 -12.67 -17.95
C GLU A 195 -11.94 -13.73 -19.06
N ILE A 196 -10.73 -14.25 -19.28
CA ILE A 196 -10.47 -15.32 -20.25
C ILE A 196 -11.23 -16.59 -19.85
N GLY A 197 -11.19 -16.98 -18.57
CA GLY A 197 -11.92 -18.13 -18.06
C GLY A 197 -13.44 -18.01 -18.24
N GLU A 198 -14.02 -16.84 -17.96
CA GLU A 198 -15.43 -16.56 -18.20
C GLU A 198 -15.80 -16.68 -19.69
N ARG A 199 -14.93 -16.20 -20.59
CA ARG A 199 -15.14 -16.30 -22.04
C ARG A 199 -15.18 -17.76 -22.51
N MET A 200 -14.22 -18.59 -22.06
CA MET A 200 -14.17 -20.02 -22.40
C MET A 200 -15.40 -20.80 -21.91
N GLN A 201 -15.94 -20.44 -20.73
CA GLN A 201 -17.17 -21.04 -20.21
C GLN A 201 -18.37 -20.72 -21.10
N ARG A 202 -18.55 -19.45 -21.52
CA ARG A 202 -19.64 -19.05 -22.41
C ARG A 202 -19.56 -19.72 -23.78
N ASP A 203 -18.36 -19.86 -24.33
CA ASP A 203 -18.15 -20.50 -25.63
C ASP A 203 -18.53 -22.00 -25.58
N THR A 204 -18.42 -22.64 -24.41
CA THR A 204 -18.83 -24.04 -24.20
C THR A 204 -20.35 -24.18 -24.03
N GLU A 205 -21.00 -23.19 -23.40
CA GLU A 205 -22.47 -23.16 -23.25
C GLU A 205 -23.19 -22.96 -24.59
N GLY A 206 -22.55 -22.31 -25.57
CA GLY A 206 -23.11 -22.10 -26.92
C GLY A 206 -23.01 -23.30 -27.88
N LEU A 207 -22.39 -24.40 -27.47
CA LEU A 207 -22.20 -25.62 -28.27
C LEU A 207 -23.24 -26.72 -27.99
N ILE A 208 -24.24 -26.43 -27.15
CA ILE A 208 -25.32 -27.36 -26.75
C ILE A 208 -26.64 -26.94 -27.38
#